data_AF-A0A7W0S6G6-F1
#
_entry.id   AF-A0A7W0S6G6-F1
#
_cell.length_a   1.000
_cell.length_b   1.000
_cell.length_c   1.000
_cell.angle_alpha   90.00
_cell.angle_beta   90.00
_cell.angle_gamma   90.00
#
_symmetry.space_group_name_H-M   'P 1'
#
loop_
_entity.id
_entity.type
_entity.pdbx_description
1 polymer ?
#
loop_
_entity_poly.entity_id
_entity_poly.type
_entity_poly.pdbx_seq_one_letter_code
_entity_poly.pdbx_strand_id
1 'polypeptide(L)'
;YVTEEKPGIFEGISIAIHVPGETATANIGPPDIVFFALFLAAAQRFRLRVALTWLSMTGLLSLTLILVYFLDTSGLPALPAVCFGFLLPNLDLLWREARAAYAARGREAG
;
A
#
# COMPACT_ATOMS: atom_id res chain seq x y z
N TYR A 1 23.73 -25.96 -0.48
CA TYR A 1 22.30 -26.16 -0.75
C TYR A 1 21.59 -26.03 0.59
N VAL A 2 21.16 -24.82 0.93
CA VAL A 2 20.49 -24.52 2.21
C VAL A 2 19.27 -23.70 1.85
N THR A 3 18.10 -24.34 1.91
CA THR A 3 16.97 -23.97 2.78
C THR A 3 15.85 -24.96 2.48
N GLU A 4 15.56 -25.81 3.45
CA GLU A 4 14.28 -26.53 3.52
C GLU A 4 13.16 -25.48 3.54
N GLU A 5 12.37 -25.42 2.47
CA GLU A 5 11.08 -24.74 2.47
C GLU A 5 10.24 -25.33 3.59
N LYS A 6 9.87 -24.51 4.58
CA LYS A 6 8.79 -24.84 5.52
C LYS A 6 7.47 -24.47 4.83
N PRO A 7 6.71 -25.43 4.27
CA PRO A 7 5.53 -25.16 3.46
C PRO A 7 4.30 -25.07 4.37
N GLY A 8 4.29 -24.10 5.29
CA GLY A 8 3.18 -24.00 6.25
C GLY A 8 3.10 -22.73 7.09
N ILE A 9 4.12 -21.86 7.09
CA ILE A 9 4.05 -20.59 7.86
C ILE A 9 3.54 -19.43 6.98
N PHE A 10 3.62 -19.55 5.65
CA PHE A 10 3.09 -18.55 4.72
C PHE A 10 1.60 -18.75 4.37
N GLU A 11 1.04 -19.95 4.57
CA GLU A 11 -0.39 -20.21 4.39
C GLU A 11 -1.26 -19.77 5.58
N GLY A 12 -0.65 -19.44 6.72
CA GLY A 12 -1.37 -19.14 7.97
C GLY A 12 -1.82 -17.69 8.18
N ILE A 13 -1.56 -16.77 7.24
CA ILE A 13 -1.82 -15.32 7.46
C ILE A 13 -2.54 -14.66 6.26
N SER A 14 -2.95 -15.39 5.22
CA SER A 14 -3.83 -14.78 4.20
C SER A 14 -5.26 -14.71 4.73
N ILE A 15 -5.84 -13.51 4.82
CA ILE A 15 -7.28 -13.37 5.11
C ILE A 15 -8.01 -13.74 3.82
N ALA A 16 -8.29 -15.03 3.64
CA ALA A 16 -9.11 -15.51 2.55
C ALA A 16 -10.58 -15.20 2.84
N ILE A 17 -11.07 -14.06 2.35
CA ILE A 17 -12.52 -13.78 2.36
C ILE A 17 -13.17 -14.78 1.40
N HIS A 18 -13.79 -15.81 1.97
CA HIS A 18 -14.58 -16.78 1.22
C HIS A 18 -15.97 -16.20 0.98
N VAL A 19 -16.30 -15.95 -0.29
CA VAL A 19 -17.70 -15.76 -0.71
C VAL A 19 -18.30 -17.15 -0.93
N PRO A 20 -19.38 -17.54 -0.22
CA PRO A 20 -20.00 -18.85 -0.41
C PRO A 20 -20.53 -18.98 -1.84
N GLY A 21 -19.90 -19.85 -2.64
CA GLY A 21 -20.33 -20.19 -4.01
C GLY A 21 -19.28 -19.99 -5.11
N GLU A 22 -18.08 -19.47 -4.81
CA GLU A 22 -17.07 -19.13 -5.82
C GLU A 22 -15.67 -19.63 -5.42
N THR A 23 -14.92 -20.22 -6.35
CA THR A 23 -13.54 -20.72 -6.13
C THR A 23 -12.48 -19.61 -6.13
N ALA A 24 -12.88 -18.36 -6.33
CA ALA A 24 -11.98 -17.21 -6.34
C ALA A 24 -11.78 -16.69 -4.91
N THR A 25 -10.62 -16.97 -4.33
CA THR A 25 -10.19 -16.35 -3.06
C THR A 25 -9.61 -14.97 -3.37
N ALA A 26 -10.25 -13.92 -2.86
CA ALA A 26 -9.65 -12.58 -2.84
C ALA A 26 -8.53 -12.55 -1.80
N ASN A 27 -7.30 -12.86 -2.24
CA ASN A 27 -6.13 -12.86 -1.36
C ASN A 27 -5.64 -11.42 -1.17
N ILE A 28 -5.96 -10.82 -0.03
CA ILE A 28 -5.28 -9.62 0.45
C ILE A 28 -4.05 -10.09 1.22
N GLY A 29 -2.87 -9.71 0.76
CA GLY A 29 -1.64 -10.11 1.41
C GLY A 29 -1.53 -9.47 2.81
N PRO A 30 -1.01 -10.20 3.83
CA PRO A 30 -0.56 -9.59 5.08
C PRO A 30 0.26 -8.30 4.91
N PRO A 31 1.22 -8.21 3.96
CA PRO A 31 1.99 -6.99 3.80
C PRO A 31 1.12 -5.79 3.40
N ASP A 32 0.08 -5.98 2.58
CA ASP A 32 -0.74 -4.88 2.07
C ASP A 32 -1.46 -4.15 3.21
N ILE A 33 -1.94 -4.90 4.21
CA ILE A 33 -2.57 -4.36 5.42
C ILE A 33 -1.55 -3.60 6.27
N VAL A 34 -0.35 -4.15 6.44
CA VAL A 34 0.72 -3.52 7.22
C VAL A 34 1.15 -2.20 6.57
N PHE A 35 1.38 -2.18 5.25
CA PHE A 35 1.72 -0.97 4.52
C PHE A 35 0.59 0.04 4.49
N PHE A 36 -0.66 -0.43 4.39
CA PHE A 36 -1.83 0.44 4.47
C PHE A 36 -1.88 1.18 5.81
N ALA A 37 -1.78 0.43 6.92
CA ALA A 37 -1.78 0.99 8.26
C ALA A 37 -0.58 1.92 8.50
N LEU A 38 0.61 1.52 8.05
CA LEU A 38 1.83 2.32 8.18
C LEU A 38 1.73 3.66 7.47
N PHE A 39 1.26 3.67 6.21
CA PHE A 39 1.10 4.91 5.45
C PHE A 39 0.01 5.81 6.01
N LEU A 40 -1.08 5.23 6.52
CA LEU A 40 -2.12 6.00 7.18
C LEU A 40 -1.62 6.64 8.49
N ALA A 41 -0.85 5.88 9.28
CA ALA A 41 -0.20 6.37 10.49
C ALA A 41 0.85 7.44 10.17
N ALA A 42 1.62 7.28 9.10
CA ALA A 42 2.55 8.30 8.61
C ALA A 42 1.79 9.58 8.21
N ALA A 43 0.68 9.45 7.48
CA ALA A 43 -0.15 10.59 7.11
C ALA A 43 -0.65 11.35 8.34
N GLN A 44 -1.09 10.65 9.38
CA GLN A 44 -1.46 11.26 10.66
C GLN A 44 -0.25 11.94 11.34
N ARG A 45 0.89 11.24 11.42
CA ARG A 45 2.10 11.71 12.12
C ARG A 45 2.70 12.98 11.51
N PHE A 46 2.65 13.10 10.18
CA PHE A 46 3.16 14.24 9.42
C PHE A 46 2.08 15.29 9.10
N ARG A 47 0.87 15.17 9.70
CA ARG A 47 -0.26 16.09 9.47
C ARG A 47 -0.59 16.28 7.98
N LEU A 48 -0.49 15.20 7.22
CA LEU A 48 -0.87 15.12 5.81
C LEU A 48 -2.39 15.00 5.65
N ARG A 49 -2.86 14.87 4.41
CA ARG A 49 -4.30 14.80 4.09
C ARG A 49 -4.86 13.40 4.34
N VAL A 50 -5.06 13.04 5.61
CA VAL A 50 -5.36 11.64 5.99
C VAL A 50 -6.65 11.11 5.39
N ALA A 51 -7.73 11.89 5.38
CA ALA A 51 -8.99 11.45 4.77
C ALA A 51 -8.85 11.16 3.26
N LEU A 52 -8.14 12.03 2.53
CA LEU A 52 -7.87 11.84 1.10
C LEU A 52 -6.88 10.68 0.85
N THR A 53 -5.92 10.49 1.75
CA THR A 53 -4.96 9.37 1.73
C THR A 53 -5.69 8.05 1.87
N TRP A 54 -6.57 7.96 2.87
CA TRP A 54 -7.40 6.78 3.09
C TRP A 54 -8.31 6.48 1.89
N LEU A 55 -9.01 7.49 1.37
CA LEU A 55 -9.87 7.35 0.19
C LEU A 55 -9.08 6.88 -1.04
N SER A 56 -7.93 7.49 -1.30
CA SER A 56 -7.10 7.16 -2.47
C SER A 56 -6.51 5.76 -2.38
N MET A 57 -5.99 5.38 -1.21
CA MET A 57 -5.45 4.03 -0.97
C MET A 57 -6.55 2.97 -1.07
N THR A 58 -7.73 3.22 -0.48
CA THR A 58 -8.87 2.30 -0.54
C THR A 58 -9.38 2.16 -1.97
N GLY A 59 -9.53 3.28 -2.68
CA GLY A 59 -9.99 3.29 -4.07
C GLY A 59 -9.05 2.53 -5.01
N LEU A 60 -7.73 2.73 -4.87
CA LEU A 60 -6.75 2.01 -5.68
C LEU A 60 -6.65 0.52 -5.32
N LEU A 61 -6.79 0.16 -4.04
CA LEU A 61 -6.87 -1.24 -3.62
C LEU A 61 -8.12 -1.91 -4.19
N SER A 62 -9.28 -1.26 -4.13
CA SER A 62 -10.51 -1.74 -4.75
C SER A 62 -10.36 -1.88 -6.27
N LEU A 63 -9.71 -0.92 -6.93
CA LEU A 63 -9.42 -0.99 -8.36
C LEU A 63 -8.52 -2.19 -8.70
N THR A 64 -7.49 -2.47 -7.89
CA THR A 64 -6.65 -3.65 -8.11
C THR A 64 -7.45 -4.95 -8.00
N LEU A 65 -8.39 -5.04 -7.05
CA LEU A 65 -9.24 -6.22 -6.91
C LEU A 65 -10.18 -6.40 -8.11
N ILE A 66 -10.78 -5.30 -8.58
CA ILE A 66 -11.62 -5.30 -9.79
C ILE A 66 -10.80 -5.76 -11.01
N LEU A 67 -9.57 -5.29 -11.17
CA LEU A 67 -8.68 -5.69 -12.26
C LEU A 67 -8.31 -7.16 -12.18
N VAL A 68 -7.98 -7.68 -10.99
CA VAL A 68 -7.72 -9.11 -10.77
C VAL A 68 -8.90 -9.96 -11.24
N TYR A 69 -10.13 -9.56 -10.87
CA TYR A 69 -11.36 -10.24 -11.28
C TYR A 69 -11.57 -10.21 -12.80
N PHE A 70 -11.40 -9.05 -13.45
CA PHE A 70 -11.59 -8.93 -14.91
C PHE A 70 -10.49 -9.58 -15.74
N LEU A 71 -9.26 -9.62 -15.24
CA LEU A 71 -8.10 -10.18 -15.94
C LEU A 71 -7.89 -11.67 -15.66
N ASP A 72 -8.77 -12.28 -14.88
CA ASP A 72 -8.72 -13.69 -14.44
C ASP A 72 -7.31 -14.12 -13.98
N THR A 73 -6.63 -13.18 -13.30
CA THR A 73 -5.23 -13.34 -12.88
C THR A 73 -5.21 -13.80 -11.43
N SER A 74 -4.25 -14.64 -11.04
CA SER A 74 -4.14 -15.16 -9.67
C SER A 74 -3.77 -14.13 -8.60
N GLY A 75 -3.51 -12.87 -8.98
CA GLY A 75 -3.22 -11.76 -8.09
C GLY A 75 -2.42 -10.64 -8.77
N LEU A 76 -2.66 -9.40 -8.39
CA LEU A 76 -1.86 -8.23 -8.77
C LEU A 76 -1.12 -7.71 -7.53
N PRO A 77 0.10 -7.17 -7.68
CA PRO A 77 0.79 -6.54 -6.56
C PRO A 77 -0.02 -5.32 -6.11
N ALA A 78 -0.59 -5.39 -4.90
CA ALA A 78 -1.40 -4.33 -4.31
C ALA A 78 -0.54 -3.22 -3.67
N LEU A 79 0.70 -3.54 -3.31
CA LEU A 79 1.69 -2.59 -2.80
C LEU A 79 1.86 -1.32 -3.68
N PRO A 80 2.08 -1.42 -5.01
CA PRO A 80 2.09 -0.26 -5.89
C PRO A 80 0.86 0.62 -5.76
N ALA A 81 -0.34 0.02 -5.72
CA ALA A 81 -1.60 0.75 -5.59
C ALA A 81 -1.68 1.52 -4.26
N VAL A 82 -1.27 0.88 -3.16
CA VAL A 82 -1.20 1.50 -1.84
C VAL A 82 -0.16 2.65 -1.80
N CYS A 83 1.01 2.47 -2.41
CA CYS A 83 2.03 3.52 -2.54
C CYS A 83 1.53 4.73 -3.34
N PHE A 84 0.88 4.51 -4.49
CA PHE A 84 0.31 5.59 -5.29
C PHE A 84 -0.85 6.28 -4.56
N GLY A 85 -1.68 5.52 -3.84
CA GLY A 85 -2.78 6.06 -3.04
C GLY A 85 -2.31 6.95 -1.90
N PHE A 86 -1.13 6.68 -1.33
CA PHE A 86 -0.51 7.56 -0.36
C PHE A 86 0.13 8.79 -1.02
N LEU A 87 0.84 8.61 -2.13
CA LEU A 87 1.63 9.67 -2.73
C LEU A 87 0.78 10.73 -3.42
N LEU A 88 -0.21 10.33 -4.24
CA LEU A 88 -1.03 11.24 -5.04
C LEU A 88 -1.68 12.38 -4.24
N PRO A 89 -2.37 12.14 -3.10
CA PRO A 89 -3.02 13.20 -2.34
C PRO A 89 -2.07 14.07 -1.52
N ASN A 90 -0.80 13.66 -1.36
CA ASN A 90 0.18 14.31 -0.48
C ASN A 90 1.41 14.85 -1.22
N LEU A 91 1.49 14.65 -2.54
CA LEU A 91 2.66 14.99 -3.35
C LEU A 91 3.03 16.47 -3.24
N ASP A 92 2.03 17.35 -3.18
CA ASP A 92 2.19 18.79 -3.04
C ASP A 92 2.84 19.18 -1.70
N LEU A 93 2.37 18.58 -0.60
CA LEU A 93 2.88 18.83 0.75
C LEU A 93 4.30 18.31 0.91
N LEU A 94 4.54 17.07 0.46
CA LEU A 94 5.85 16.43 0.49
C LEU A 94 6.87 17.22 -0.34
N TRP A 95 6.47 17.67 -1.54
CA TRP A 95 7.32 18.46 -2.42
C TRP A 95 7.71 19.81 -1.81
N ARG A 96 6.75 20.48 -1.16
CA ARG A 96 7.00 21.76 -0.49
C ARG A 96 8.02 21.61 0.64
N GLU A 97 7.86 20.61 1.50
CA GLU A 97 8.78 20.38 2.62
C GLU A 97 10.16 19.90 2.15
N ALA A 98 10.20 19.00 1.16
CA ALA A 98 11.46 18.55 0.59
C ALA A 98 12.25 19.73 0.03
N ARG A 99 11.60 20.61 -0.74
CA ARG A 99 12.25 21.82 -1.28
C ARG A 99 12.79 22.73 -0.18
N ALA A 100 12.02 22.94 0.89
CA ALA A 100 12.46 23.76 2.02
C ALA A 100 13.68 23.14 2.72
N ALA A 101 13.68 21.82 2.93
CA ALA A 101 14.79 21.10 3.55
C ALA A 101 16.07 21.14 2.70
N TYR A 102 15.95 20.97 1.37
CA TYR A 102 17.08 21.09 0.45
C TYR A 102 17.66 22.51 0.44
N ALA A 103 16.80 23.54 0.44
CA ALA A 103 17.25 24.92 0.50
C ALA A 103 17.97 25.26 1.81
N ALA A 104 17.51 24.74 2.94
CA ALA A 104 18.17 24.91 4.24
C ALA A 104 19.57 24.29 4.25
N ARG A 105 19.71 23.03 3.78
CA ARG A 105 21.01 22.35 3.67
C ARG A 105 22.00 23.08 2.75
N GLY A 106 21.53 23.65 1.64
CA GLY A 106 22.38 24.42 0.74
C GLY A 106 22.98 25.68 1.37
N ARG A 107 22.33 26.25 2.39
CA ARG A 107 22.82 27.42 3.13
C ARG A 107 23.81 27.09 4.23
N GLU A 108 23.84 25.84 4.70
CA GLU A 108 24.81 25.36 5.69
C GLU A 108 26.13 24.91 5.04
N ALA A 109 26.11 24.65 3.72
CA ALA A 109 27.25 24.13 2.96
C ALA A 109 28.04 25.20 2.17
N GLY A 110 27.62 26.48 2.21
CA GLY A 110 28.29 27.60 1.55
C GLY A 110 28.56 28.74 2.52
#